data_AF-A0A7J6TVV4-F1
#
_entry.id   AF-A0A7J6TVV4-F1
#
_cell.length_a   1.000
_cell.length_b   1.000
_cell.length_c   1.000
_cell.angle_alpha   90.00
_cell.angle_beta   90.00
_cell.angle_gamma   90.00
#
_symmetry.space_group_name_H-M   'P 1'
#
loop_
_entity.id
_entity.type
_entity.pdbx_description
1 polymer ?
#
loop_
_entity_poly.entity_id
_entity_poly.type
_entity_poly.pdbx_seq_one_letter_code
_entity_poly.pdbx_strand_id
1 'polypeptide(L)'
;HMIARAEKFISTNSFAKLVGEGYFLPKPYDGDDDGLTSPAMTSSASFVDINTPPPATTTTTDPAREHYQLTRSRDVWQYLDGVAAKDDNEKAEGSARRYPGQADTRDVQILKGSCREFESECAWGSLGWLPSHVAHLRLGFYTSDIFTPEPTLERDSKPVMDVLLRTQPDIVTVAFDPEASGPDTHYKVLQAVTEALKVYQRTRPDKPIKVWGYRNVWYRFDTSEVTHIVPSSLSSLGSLDRMFMTNFESQTSAEFPSYELDGPFSKLAARIQVEQYKNLKVCLGRRWFQEHTSALIRATKGLVYFKEMTVPELEKFSRALRSRAEQY
;
A
#
# COMPACT_ATOMS: atom_id res chain seq x y z
N HIS A 1 11.74 4.88 22.02
CA HIS A 1 11.12 3.86 22.90
C HIS A 1 10.68 2.62 22.11
N MET A 2 10.07 2.75 20.92
CA MET A 2 9.80 1.61 20.02
C MET A 2 11.07 1.00 19.44
N ILE A 3 12.03 1.82 19.00
CA ILE A 3 13.34 1.37 18.52
C ILE A 3 14.03 0.47 19.56
N ALA A 4 14.11 0.90 20.82
CA ALA A 4 14.66 0.09 21.91
C ALA A 4 13.89 -1.23 22.18
N ARG A 5 12.59 -1.28 21.87
CA ARG A 5 11.78 -2.50 21.98
C ARG A 5 11.98 -3.43 20.77
N ALA A 6 12.12 -2.87 19.57
CA ALA A 6 12.44 -3.62 18.36
C ALA A 6 13.86 -4.20 18.44
N GLU A 7 14.84 -3.42 18.89
CA GLU A 7 16.21 -3.87 19.18
C GLU A 7 16.23 -5.02 20.20
N LYS A 8 15.45 -4.88 21.29
CA LYS A 8 15.31 -5.93 22.29
C LYS A 8 14.64 -7.19 21.73
N PHE A 9 13.69 -7.05 20.80
CA PHE A 9 12.99 -8.18 20.19
C PHE A 9 13.86 -8.90 19.16
N ILE A 10 14.50 -8.14 18.26
CA ILE A 10 15.39 -8.64 17.20
C ILE A 10 16.60 -9.37 17.78
N SER A 11 17.12 -8.91 18.92
CA SER A 11 18.22 -9.57 19.62
C SER A 11 17.82 -10.83 20.41
N THR A 12 16.53 -11.19 20.46
CA THR A 12 16.10 -12.43 21.14
C THR A 12 16.28 -13.67 20.28
N ASN A 13 16.58 -14.80 20.93
CA ASN A 13 16.54 -16.12 20.29
C ASN A 13 15.17 -16.44 19.68
N SER A 14 14.10 -15.82 20.16
CA SER A 14 12.75 -15.96 19.60
C SER A 14 12.66 -15.37 18.19
N PHE A 15 13.26 -14.20 17.95
CA PHE A 15 13.29 -13.61 16.61
C PHE A 15 14.13 -14.44 15.64
N ALA A 16 15.32 -14.88 16.06
CA ALA A 16 16.16 -15.78 15.27
C ALA A 16 15.43 -17.09 14.91
N LYS A 17 14.65 -17.64 15.84
CA LYS A 17 13.80 -18.81 15.61
C LYS A 17 12.68 -18.54 14.59
N LEU A 18 11.98 -17.40 14.70
CA LEU A 18 10.93 -17.01 13.75
C LEU A 18 11.48 -16.81 12.32
N VAL A 19 12.68 -16.23 12.19
CA VAL A 19 13.38 -16.13 10.89
C VAL A 19 13.72 -17.52 10.35
N GLY A 20 14.28 -18.40 11.19
CA GLY A 20 14.61 -19.78 10.80
C GLY A 20 13.40 -20.64 10.42
N GLU A 21 12.23 -20.35 11.01
CA GLU A 21 10.95 -20.99 10.69
C GLU A 21 10.23 -20.35 9.48
N GLY A 22 10.86 -19.36 8.83
CA GLY A 22 10.29 -18.73 7.63
C GLY A 22 9.08 -17.83 7.91
N TYR A 23 8.91 -17.36 9.15
CA TYR A 23 7.74 -16.57 9.58
C TYR A 23 7.54 -15.27 8.76
N PHE A 24 8.63 -14.69 8.27
CA PHE A 24 8.65 -13.45 7.48
C PHE A 24 8.69 -13.69 5.96
N LEU A 25 8.70 -14.96 5.54
CA LEU A 25 8.51 -15.32 4.14
C LEU A 25 7.01 -15.31 3.82
N PRO A 26 6.61 -15.06 2.57
CA PRO A 26 5.22 -15.25 2.16
C PRO A 26 4.82 -16.70 2.45
N LYS A 27 3.85 -16.89 3.36
CA LYS A 27 3.40 -18.24 3.71
C LYS A 27 2.65 -18.83 2.51
N PRO A 28 3.02 -20.02 2.00
CA PRO A 28 2.11 -20.78 1.15
C PRO A 28 0.86 -21.08 1.98
N TYR A 29 -0.31 -20.88 1.37
CA TYR A 29 -1.58 -21.27 1.98
C TYR A 29 -1.71 -22.78 1.85
N ASP A 30 -1.38 -23.51 2.91
CA ASP A 30 -1.82 -24.90 3.07
C ASP A 30 -3.31 -24.84 3.44
N GLY A 31 -4.16 -25.26 2.51
CA GLY A 31 -5.61 -25.16 2.59
C GLY A 31 -6.27 -26.15 3.54
N ASP A 32 -5.73 -26.36 4.74
CA ASP A 32 -6.27 -27.30 5.73
C ASP A 32 -6.37 -26.64 7.11
N ASP A 33 -7.39 -25.80 7.31
CA ASP A 33 -7.98 -25.58 8.64
C ASP A 33 -9.48 -25.28 8.48
N ASP A 34 -10.19 -26.20 7.83
CA ASP A 34 -11.63 -26.41 8.01
C ASP A 34 -11.99 -27.76 7.41
N GLY A 35 -12.37 -28.72 8.26
CA GLY A 35 -12.71 -30.09 7.90
C GLY A 35 -13.98 -30.23 7.05
N LEU A 36 -13.89 -29.90 5.76
CA LEU A 36 -14.89 -30.23 4.75
C LEU A 36 -14.20 -30.76 3.47
N THR A 37 -14.15 -32.08 3.39
CA THR A 37 -13.71 -32.84 2.21
C THR A 37 -14.61 -32.62 1.00
N SER A 38 -14.05 -32.24 -0.16
CA SER A 38 -14.52 -32.65 -1.50
C SER A 38 -13.59 -32.17 -2.64
N PRO A 39 -13.61 -32.82 -3.83
CA PRO A 39 -12.48 -33.60 -4.29
C PRO A 39 -11.60 -32.91 -5.34
N ALA A 40 -10.39 -33.46 -5.46
CA ALA A 40 -9.34 -33.16 -6.41
C ALA A 40 -9.82 -32.75 -7.81
N MET A 41 -9.51 -31.51 -8.20
CA MET A 41 -9.29 -31.16 -9.59
C MET A 41 -7.79 -31.14 -9.86
N THR A 42 -7.32 -32.22 -10.48
CA THR A 42 -6.04 -32.29 -11.17
C THR A 42 -6.08 -31.31 -12.34
N SER A 43 -5.44 -30.15 -12.20
CA SER A 43 -4.90 -29.42 -13.35
C SER A 43 -3.40 -29.28 -13.16
N SER A 44 -2.67 -29.71 -14.18
CA SER A 44 -1.22 -29.77 -14.22
C SER A 44 -0.61 -28.37 -14.09
N ALA A 45 -0.37 -27.95 -12.85
CA ALA A 45 0.48 -26.83 -12.52
C ALA A 45 1.93 -27.25 -12.78
N SER A 46 2.47 -26.87 -13.94
CA SER A 46 3.92 -26.74 -14.07
C SER A 46 4.34 -25.53 -13.22
N PHE A 47 4.66 -25.79 -11.96
CA PHE A 47 5.36 -24.85 -11.11
C PHE A 47 6.68 -24.48 -11.78
N VAL A 48 6.97 -23.18 -11.86
CA VAL A 48 8.35 -22.73 -12.08
C VAL A 48 9.07 -23.04 -10.77
N ASP A 49 9.90 -24.09 -10.80
CA ASP A 49 10.80 -24.44 -9.72
C ASP A 49 11.70 -23.24 -9.43
N ILE A 50 11.63 -22.72 -8.21
CA ILE A 50 12.47 -21.64 -7.67
C ILE A 50 13.96 -22.00 -7.63
N ASN A 51 14.30 -23.27 -7.88
CA ASN A 51 15.68 -23.74 -8.09
C ASN A 51 16.09 -23.82 -9.58
N THR A 52 15.23 -23.43 -10.53
CA THR A 52 15.63 -23.38 -11.94
C THR A 52 16.61 -22.22 -12.13
N PRO A 53 17.90 -22.47 -12.46
CA PRO A 53 18.82 -21.38 -12.75
C PRO A 53 18.33 -20.64 -14.00
N PRO A 54 18.59 -19.32 -14.13
CA PRO A 54 18.28 -18.59 -15.35
C PRO A 54 18.92 -19.28 -16.57
N PRO A 55 18.33 -19.16 -17.78
CA PRO A 55 18.89 -19.77 -18.98
C PRO A 55 20.35 -19.35 -19.09
N ALA A 56 21.23 -20.34 -19.33
CA ALA A 56 22.68 -20.19 -19.26
C ALA A 56 23.18 -19.02 -20.13
N THR A 57 23.27 -17.84 -19.54
CA THR A 57 24.20 -16.81 -19.97
C THR A 57 25.57 -17.31 -19.55
N THR A 58 26.36 -17.75 -20.53
CA THR A 58 27.78 -18.07 -20.45
C THR A 58 28.44 -17.53 -19.17
N THR A 59 28.72 -18.44 -18.25
CA THR A 59 29.43 -18.18 -16.99
C THR A 59 30.86 -17.76 -17.28
N THR A 60 31.09 -16.46 -17.29
CA THR A 60 32.32 -15.87 -16.78
C THR A 60 31.95 -15.10 -15.51
N THR A 61 32.05 -15.77 -14.37
CA THR A 61 32.00 -15.12 -13.05
C THR A 61 33.21 -14.21 -12.95
N ASP A 62 33.01 -12.92 -13.21
CA ASP A 62 34.01 -11.88 -12.99
C ASP A 62 34.23 -11.72 -11.47
N PRO A 63 35.40 -12.12 -10.93
CA PRO A 63 35.68 -12.05 -9.50
C PRO A 63 35.60 -10.61 -8.96
N ALA A 64 35.83 -9.61 -9.82
CA ALA A 64 35.70 -8.21 -9.45
C ALA A 64 34.23 -7.85 -9.18
N ARG A 65 33.27 -8.46 -9.89
CA ARG A 65 31.84 -8.20 -9.73
C ARG A 65 31.27 -8.83 -8.44
N GLU A 66 31.73 -10.03 -8.07
CA GLU A 66 31.38 -10.65 -6.78
C GLU A 66 32.00 -9.89 -5.60
N HIS A 67 33.28 -9.55 -5.67
CA HIS A 67 33.96 -8.74 -4.66
C HIS A 67 33.27 -7.38 -4.48
N TYR A 68 32.84 -6.76 -5.58
CA TYR A 68 32.09 -5.51 -5.58
C TYR A 68 30.72 -5.61 -4.89
N GLN A 69 29.98 -6.70 -5.12
CA GLN A 69 28.69 -6.95 -4.46
C GLN A 69 28.85 -7.19 -2.96
N LEU A 70 29.82 -8.01 -2.55
CA LEU A 70 30.12 -8.29 -1.14
C LEU A 70 30.51 -7.02 -0.36
N THR A 71 31.34 -6.17 -0.97
CA THR A 71 31.78 -4.92 -0.34
C THR A 71 30.62 -3.94 -0.15
N ARG A 72 29.67 -3.90 -1.09
CA ARG A 72 28.44 -3.09 -0.99
C ARG A 72 27.48 -3.58 0.08
N SER A 73 27.34 -4.89 0.24
CA SER A 73 26.53 -5.45 1.34
C SER A 73 27.14 -5.07 2.70
N ARG A 74 28.47 -5.10 2.84
CA ARG A 74 29.14 -4.66 4.07
C ARG A 74 28.82 -3.21 4.44
N ASP A 75 28.86 -2.29 3.47
CA ASP A 75 28.58 -0.87 3.74
C ASP A 75 27.09 -0.64 4.11
N VAL A 76 26.18 -1.52 3.69
CA VAL A 76 24.76 -1.53 4.14
C VAL A 76 24.67 -1.94 5.59
N TRP A 77 25.28 -3.07 5.93
CA TRP A 77 25.27 -3.59 7.28
C TRP A 77 25.94 -2.62 8.25
N GLN A 78 27.08 -2.01 7.88
CA GLN A 78 27.75 -0.98 8.68
C GLN A 78 26.86 0.26 8.90
N TYR A 79 26.14 0.73 7.88
CA TYR A 79 25.17 1.82 8.08
C TYR A 79 24.06 1.42 9.08
N LEU A 80 23.52 0.21 8.94
CA LEU A 80 22.47 -0.31 9.82
C LEU A 80 22.97 -0.57 11.25
N ASP A 81 24.21 -1.02 11.40
CA ASP A 81 24.90 -1.20 12.67
C ASP A 81 25.10 0.15 13.36
N GLY A 82 25.52 1.19 12.62
CA GLY A 82 25.57 2.56 13.13
C GLY A 82 24.19 3.12 13.53
N VAL A 83 23.12 2.77 12.79
CA VAL A 83 21.74 3.10 13.20
C VAL A 83 21.38 2.41 14.51
N ALA A 84 21.65 1.11 14.65
CA ALA A 84 21.38 0.33 15.85
C ALA A 84 22.23 0.79 17.06
N ALA A 85 23.47 1.19 16.83
CA ALA A 85 24.39 1.68 17.86
C ALA A 85 24.15 3.15 18.24
N LYS A 86 23.31 3.88 17.49
CA LYS A 86 23.19 5.35 17.54
C LYS A 86 24.53 6.07 17.32
N ASP A 87 25.37 5.49 16.47
CA ASP A 87 26.68 6.03 16.14
C ASP A 87 26.60 6.85 14.84
N ASP A 88 26.68 8.17 14.97
CA ASP A 88 26.65 9.10 13.83
C ASP A 88 27.84 8.92 12.88
N ASN A 89 29.00 8.48 13.38
CA ASN A 89 30.19 8.26 12.57
C ASN A 89 30.07 6.97 11.76
N GLU A 90 29.56 5.89 12.36
CA GLU A 90 29.37 4.62 11.65
C GLU A 90 28.26 4.72 10.59
N LYS A 91 27.20 5.48 10.89
CA LYS A 91 26.20 5.89 9.88
C LYS A 91 26.84 6.73 8.77
N ALA A 92 27.66 7.72 9.11
CA ALA A 92 28.33 8.54 8.11
C ALA A 92 29.28 7.70 7.25
N GLU A 93 30.00 6.74 7.82
CA GLU A 93 30.94 5.88 7.10
C GLU A 93 30.23 4.90 6.16
N GLY A 94 29.15 4.25 6.63
CA GLY A 94 28.32 3.38 5.79
C GLY A 94 27.53 4.13 4.71
N SER A 95 27.33 5.44 4.87
CA SER A 95 26.67 6.33 3.90
C SER A 95 27.66 6.99 2.92
N ALA A 96 28.86 7.36 3.37
CA ALA A 96 29.86 8.10 2.59
C ALA A 96 30.35 7.36 1.34
N ARG A 97 30.18 6.03 1.29
CA ARG A 97 30.53 5.18 0.15
C ARG A 97 29.37 4.96 -0.83
N ARG A 98 28.18 5.52 -0.56
CA ARG A 98 27.03 5.53 -1.47
C ARG A 98 26.95 6.85 -2.22
N TYR A 99 26.76 6.77 -3.54
CA TYR A 99 26.51 7.95 -4.36
C TYR A 99 25.03 8.36 -4.26
N PRO A 100 24.71 9.66 -4.17
CA PRO A 100 23.34 10.15 -4.33
C PRO A 100 22.74 9.63 -5.65
N GLY A 101 21.55 9.03 -5.60
CA GLY A 101 20.88 8.43 -6.76
C GLY A 101 21.25 6.97 -7.06
N GLN A 102 22.12 6.35 -6.25
CA GLN A 102 22.41 4.93 -6.35
C GLN A 102 21.20 4.10 -5.88
N ALA A 103 20.77 3.14 -6.70
CA ALA A 103 19.72 2.20 -6.31
C ALA A 103 20.12 1.38 -5.08
N ASP A 104 19.18 1.23 -4.14
CA ASP A 104 19.32 0.36 -2.98
C ASP A 104 19.56 -1.10 -3.42
N THR A 105 20.33 -1.86 -2.65
CA THR A 105 20.45 -3.31 -2.87
C THR A 105 19.12 -4.00 -2.58
N ARG A 106 18.94 -5.21 -3.12
CA ARG A 106 17.70 -5.98 -2.91
C ARG A 106 17.36 -6.16 -1.42
N ASP A 107 18.36 -6.46 -0.60
CA ASP A 107 18.16 -6.67 0.84
C ASP A 107 17.69 -5.39 1.55
N VAL A 108 18.24 -4.23 1.17
CA VAL A 108 17.80 -2.93 1.69
C VAL A 108 16.38 -2.62 1.26
N GLN A 109 16.02 -2.88 0.00
CA GLN A 109 14.65 -2.68 -0.48
C GLN A 109 13.66 -3.56 0.28
N ILE A 110 14.00 -4.84 0.52
CA ILE A 110 13.18 -5.77 1.31
C ILE A 110 13.04 -5.26 2.74
N LEU A 111 14.13 -4.84 3.38
CA LEU A 111 14.10 -4.32 4.75
C LEU A 111 13.23 -3.06 4.85
N LYS A 112 13.47 -2.06 4.00
CA LYS A 112 12.67 -0.82 3.95
C LYS A 112 11.19 -1.13 3.70
N GLY A 113 10.90 -2.00 2.75
CA GLY A 113 9.55 -2.46 2.45
C GLY A 113 8.89 -3.11 3.66
N SER A 114 9.58 -4.03 4.33
CA SER A 114 9.06 -4.75 5.50
C SER A 114 8.82 -3.82 6.69
N CYS A 115 9.68 -2.80 6.89
CA CYS A 115 9.42 -1.75 7.88
C CYS A 115 8.12 -1.00 7.58
N ARG A 116 7.90 -0.58 6.32
CA ARG A 116 6.69 0.16 5.94
C ARG A 116 5.43 -0.70 5.97
N GLU A 117 5.55 -1.99 5.67
CA GLU A 117 4.46 -2.96 5.85
C GLU A 117 4.09 -3.06 7.33
N PHE A 118 5.07 -3.22 8.22
CA PHE A 118 4.85 -3.25 9.68
C PHE A 118 4.23 -1.94 10.21
N GLU A 119 4.65 -0.78 9.72
CA GLU A 119 4.02 0.51 10.04
C GLU A 119 2.53 0.53 9.63
N SER A 120 2.22 0.02 8.42
CA SER A 120 0.85 -0.11 7.94
C SER A 120 0.03 -1.09 8.79
N GLU A 121 0.60 -2.23 9.18
CA GLU A 121 -0.07 -3.20 10.05
C GLU A 121 -0.35 -2.61 11.43
N CYS A 122 0.58 -1.83 11.99
CA CYS A 122 0.36 -1.11 13.25
C CYS A 122 -0.80 -0.10 13.14
N ALA A 123 -0.90 0.61 12.01
CA ALA A 123 -2.03 1.49 11.75
C ALA A 123 -3.36 0.73 11.73
N TRP A 124 -3.45 -0.38 10.98
CA TRP A 124 -4.65 -1.22 10.94
C TRP A 124 -4.98 -1.87 12.29
N GLY A 125 -3.96 -2.35 13.01
CA GLY A 125 -4.08 -2.92 14.34
C GLY A 125 -4.59 -1.91 15.37
N SER A 126 -4.23 -0.62 15.23
CA SER A 126 -4.76 0.44 16.09
C SER A 126 -6.26 0.67 15.93
N LEU A 127 -6.84 0.23 14.80
CA LEU A 127 -8.27 0.22 14.53
C LEU A 127 -8.95 -1.12 14.88
N GLY A 128 -8.17 -2.10 15.39
CA GLY A 128 -8.67 -3.41 15.80
C GLY A 128 -8.67 -4.48 14.71
N TRP A 129 -8.05 -4.24 13.56
CA TRP A 129 -7.94 -5.25 12.51
C TRP A 129 -6.84 -6.26 12.80
N LEU A 130 -7.14 -7.55 12.54
CA LEU A 130 -6.15 -8.62 12.62
C LEU A 130 -5.24 -8.60 11.38
N PRO A 131 -3.95 -8.98 11.50
CA PRO A 131 -3.04 -9.09 10.36
C PRO A 131 -3.56 -10.00 9.25
N SER A 132 -4.36 -11.02 9.57
CA SER A 132 -5.00 -11.90 8.57
C SER A 132 -5.96 -11.19 7.60
N HIS A 133 -6.41 -9.99 7.95
CA HIS A 133 -7.24 -9.13 7.08
C HIS A 133 -6.43 -8.13 6.26
N VAL A 134 -5.11 -8.07 6.43
CA VAL A 134 -4.22 -7.16 5.71
C VAL A 134 -3.38 -7.98 4.73
N ALA A 135 -3.40 -7.60 3.45
CA ALA A 135 -2.66 -8.31 2.41
C ALA A 135 -1.61 -7.40 1.77
N HIS A 136 -0.34 -7.69 2.01
CA HIS A 136 0.79 -7.02 1.36
C HIS A 136 1.15 -7.75 0.06
N LEU A 137 0.55 -7.31 -1.05
CA LEU A 137 0.63 -8.04 -2.32
C LEU A 137 1.95 -7.90 -3.08
N ARG A 138 2.79 -6.91 -2.71
CA ARG A 138 4.09 -6.62 -3.34
C ARG A 138 4.04 -6.75 -4.87
N LEU A 139 3.08 -6.05 -5.51
CA LEU A 139 2.83 -6.14 -6.95
C LEU A 139 4.13 -5.89 -7.73
N GLY A 140 4.35 -6.65 -8.80
CA GLY A 140 5.64 -6.72 -9.49
C GLY A 140 6.07 -5.45 -10.23
N PHE A 141 5.18 -4.46 -10.40
CA PHE A 141 5.58 -3.12 -10.83
C PHE A 141 6.21 -2.26 -9.73
N TYR A 142 6.15 -2.66 -8.46
CA TYR A 142 6.91 -1.99 -7.39
C TYR A 142 8.38 -2.40 -7.49
N THR A 143 9.16 -1.61 -8.23
CA THR A 143 10.61 -1.74 -8.34
C THR A 143 11.30 -0.48 -7.84
N SER A 144 12.62 -0.55 -7.61
CA SER A 144 13.45 0.61 -7.29
C SER A 144 13.83 1.43 -8.53
N ASP A 145 13.31 1.07 -9.70
CA ASP A 145 13.69 1.70 -10.95
C ASP A 145 12.95 3.02 -11.12
N ILE A 146 13.61 3.97 -11.80
CA ILE A 146 13.01 5.26 -12.14
C ILE A 146 11.76 5.06 -13.01
N PHE A 147 11.82 4.06 -13.90
CA PHE A 147 10.70 3.62 -14.73
C PHE A 147 10.26 2.24 -14.29
N THR A 148 9.11 2.16 -13.65
CA THR A 148 8.51 0.90 -13.26
C THR A 148 7.88 0.21 -14.49
N PRO A 149 7.85 -1.12 -14.55
CA PRO A 149 7.21 -1.82 -15.67
C PRO A 149 5.69 -1.62 -15.66
N GLU A 150 5.05 -1.75 -16.82
CA GLU A 150 3.59 -1.74 -16.91
C GLU A 150 2.97 -2.98 -16.22
N PRO A 151 1.82 -2.85 -15.55
CA PRO A 151 1.16 -3.95 -14.89
C PRO A 151 0.68 -4.99 -15.90
N THR A 152 0.78 -6.26 -15.53
CA THR A 152 0.28 -7.38 -16.34
C THR A 152 -0.79 -8.15 -15.57
N LEU A 153 -1.63 -8.89 -16.31
CA LEU A 153 -2.70 -9.68 -15.70
C LEU A 153 -2.13 -10.72 -14.71
N GLU A 154 -1.16 -11.53 -15.14
CA GLU A 154 -0.60 -12.59 -14.31
C GLU A 154 0.26 -12.07 -13.15
N ARG A 155 1.08 -11.03 -13.37
CA ARG A 155 2.00 -10.55 -12.33
C ARG A 155 1.30 -9.70 -11.26
N ASP A 156 0.35 -8.86 -11.67
CA ASP A 156 -0.15 -7.78 -10.80
C ASP A 156 -1.66 -7.85 -10.56
N SER A 157 -2.45 -8.31 -11.52
CA SER A 157 -3.91 -8.40 -11.35
C SER A 157 -4.34 -9.69 -10.66
N LYS A 158 -3.62 -10.79 -10.89
CA LYS A 158 -3.92 -12.10 -10.28
C LYS A 158 -3.79 -12.10 -8.75
N PRO A 159 -2.75 -11.52 -8.12
CA PRO A 159 -2.73 -11.42 -6.66
C PRO A 159 -3.92 -10.66 -6.07
N VAL A 160 -4.42 -9.63 -6.77
CA VAL A 160 -5.62 -8.90 -6.37
C VAL A 160 -6.87 -9.78 -6.53
N MET A 161 -6.97 -10.51 -7.65
CA MET A 161 -8.05 -11.48 -7.88
C MET A 161 -8.11 -12.53 -6.77
N ASP A 162 -6.97 -13.09 -6.36
CA ASP A 162 -6.91 -14.11 -5.32
C ASP A 162 -7.48 -13.58 -3.99
N VAL A 163 -7.20 -12.32 -3.66
CA VAL A 163 -7.82 -11.64 -2.50
C VAL A 163 -9.33 -11.46 -2.68
N LEU A 164 -9.79 -11.08 -3.87
CA LEU A 164 -11.22 -10.91 -4.15
C LEU A 164 -11.99 -12.23 -4.04
N LEU A 165 -11.43 -13.32 -4.58
CA LEU A 165 -12.02 -14.66 -4.49
C LEU A 165 -12.09 -15.15 -3.05
N ARG A 166 -11.05 -14.89 -2.25
CA ARG A 166 -10.99 -15.26 -0.84
C ARG A 166 -11.97 -14.46 0.02
N THR A 167 -12.03 -13.14 -0.18
CA THR A 167 -12.82 -12.25 0.70
C THR A 167 -14.26 -12.06 0.25
N GLN A 168 -14.57 -12.36 -1.02
CA GLN A 168 -15.90 -12.27 -1.61
C GLN A 168 -16.65 -10.94 -1.33
N PRO A 169 -16.04 -9.78 -1.60
CA PRO A 169 -16.57 -8.50 -1.13
C PRO A 169 -17.81 -8.05 -1.91
N ASP A 170 -18.70 -7.33 -1.23
CA ASP A 170 -19.83 -6.59 -1.83
C ASP A 170 -19.41 -5.22 -2.38
N ILE A 171 -18.43 -4.60 -1.72
CA ILE A 171 -17.92 -3.26 -2.02
C ILE A 171 -16.39 -3.32 -2.00
N VAL A 172 -15.76 -2.74 -3.03
CA VAL A 172 -14.31 -2.51 -3.08
C VAL A 172 -14.05 -1.02 -3.12
N THR A 173 -13.31 -0.51 -2.14
CA THR A 173 -12.82 0.87 -2.14
C THR A 173 -11.48 0.95 -2.86
N VAL A 174 -11.29 1.95 -3.72
CA VAL A 174 -10.04 2.12 -4.48
C VAL A 174 -9.63 3.59 -4.54
N ALA A 175 -8.33 3.85 -4.51
CA ALA A 175 -7.79 5.18 -4.79
C ALA A 175 -8.13 5.57 -6.24
N PHE A 176 -8.77 6.71 -6.41
CA PHE A 176 -9.38 7.19 -7.64
C PHE A 176 -8.80 8.55 -8.06
N ASP A 177 -7.49 8.69 -7.86
CA ASP A 177 -6.68 9.89 -8.11
C ASP A 177 -5.38 9.59 -8.89
N PRO A 178 -5.42 8.77 -9.96
CA PRO A 178 -4.22 8.27 -10.64
C PRO A 178 -3.36 9.38 -11.27
N GLU A 179 -3.91 10.58 -11.45
CA GLU A 179 -3.26 11.72 -12.13
C GLU A 179 -2.42 12.60 -11.18
N ALA A 180 -2.49 12.40 -9.86
CA ALA A 180 -2.06 13.44 -8.91
C ALA A 180 -1.01 13.03 -7.85
N SER A 181 -0.69 11.74 -7.71
CA SER A 181 0.47 11.30 -6.92
C SER A 181 1.72 11.35 -7.79
N GLY A 182 2.90 11.59 -7.19
CA GLY A 182 4.18 11.23 -7.83
C GLY A 182 4.23 9.76 -8.28
N PRO A 183 5.40 9.27 -8.73
CA PRO A 183 5.58 8.23 -9.77
C PRO A 183 4.38 7.30 -9.96
N ASP A 184 3.83 7.24 -11.19
CA ASP A 184 2.71 6.48 -11.84
C ASP A 184 2.06 5.24 -11.16
N THR A 185 2.18 5.10 -9.84
CA THR A 185 1.88 3.90 -9.08
C THR A 185 0.41 3.80 -8.76
N HIS A 186 -0.25 4.91 -8.43
CA HIS A 186 -1.71 4.95 -8.25
C HIS A 186 -2.44 4.58 -9.55
N TYR A 187 -1.93 5.04 -10.69
CA TYR A 187 -2.42 4.64 -12.00
C TYR A 187 -2.23 3.13 -12.23
N LYS A 188 -1.03 2.58 -12.01
CA LYS A 188 -0.77 1.14 -12.19
C LYS A 188 -1.58 0.25 -11.26
N VAL A 189 -1.76 0.66 -10.00
CA VAL A 189 -2.66 -0.01 -9.05
C VAL A 189 -4.10 0.03 -9.58
N LEU A 190 -4.58 1.18 -10.07
CA LEU A 190 -5.91 1.30 -10.63
C LEU A 190 -6.11 0.37 -11.83
N GLN A 191 -5.13 0.24 -12.72
CA GLN A 191 -5.19 -0.72 -13.84
C GLN A 191 -5.27 -2.18 -13.32
N ALA A 192 -4.38 -2.56 -12.39
CA ALA A 192 -4.34 -3.92 -11.85
C ALA A 192 -5.64 -4.30 -11.12
N VAL A 193 -6.18 -3.40 -10.30
CA VAL A 193 -7.45 -3.60 -9.60
C VAL A 193 -8.62 -3.67 -10.58
N THR A 194 -8.64 -2.82 -11.61
CA THR A 194 -9.70 -2.81 -12.63
C THR A 194 -9.74 -4.13 -13.40
N GLU A 195 -8.58 -4.64 -13.85
CA GLU A 195 -8.52 -5.93 -14.55
C GLU A 195 -8.91 -7.10 -13.63
N ALA A 196 -8.46 -7.10 -12.37
CA ALA A 196 -8.87 -8.10 -11.40
C ALA A 196 -10.40 -8.10 -11.17
N LEU A 197 -10.99 -6.93 -10.96
CA LEU A 197 -12.44 -6.78 -10.77
C LEU A 197 -13.24 -7.23 -11.99
N LYS A 198 -12.76 -6.94 -13.21
CA LYS A 198 -13.41 -7.40 -14.45
C LYS A 198 -13.46 -8.91 -14.53
N VAL A 199 -12.34 -9.59 -14.24
CA VAL A 199 -12.32 -11.05 -14.25
C VAL A 199 -13.16 -11.60 -13.09
N TYR A 200 -13.11 -10.97 -11.90
CA TYR A 200 -13.85 -11.41 -10.72
C TYR A 200 -15.37 -11.32 -10.95
N GLN A 201 -15.84 -10.21 -11.52
CA GLN A 201 -17.26 -10.00 -11.83
C GLN A 201 -17.83 -11.06 -12.78
N ARG A 202 -17.00 -11.63 -13.67
CA ARG A 202 -17.42 -12.74 -14.56
C ARG A 202 -17.65 -14.05 -13.82
N THR A 203 -16.97 -14.25 -12.68
CA THR A 203 -17.17 -15.45 -11.85
C THR A 203 -18.47 -15.40 -11.03
N ARG A 204 -19.06 -14.21 -10.86
CA ARG A 204 -20.29 -13.97 -10.08
C ARG A 204 -21.26 -13.00 -10.78
N PRO A 205 -21.82 -13.37 -11.93
CA PRO A 205 -22.66 -12.48 -12.73
C PRO A 205 -23.97 -12.08 -12.02
N ASP A 206 -24.42 -12.87 -11.06
CA ASP A 206 -25.62 -12.69 -10.25
C ASP A 206 -25.43 -11.70 -9.09
N LYS A 207 -24.18 -11.41 -8.71
CA LYS A 207 -23.84 -10.53 -7.59
C LYS A 207 -22.89 -9.42 -8.06
N PRO A 208 -23.42 -8.32 -8.63
CA PRO A 208 -22.59 -7.23 -9.11
C PRO A 208 -21.89 -6.53 -7.95
N ILE A 209 -20.57 -6.38 -8.06
CA ILE A 209 -19.75 -5.68 -7.06
C ILE A 209 -19.83 -4.17 -7.27
N LYS A 210 -19.89 -3.44 -6.16
CA LYS A 210 -19.82 -1.97 -6.16
C LYS A 210 -18.39 -1.50 -5.94
N VAL A 211 -17.97 -0.50 -6.69
CA VAL A 211 -16.66 0.12 -6.51
C VAL A 211 -16.83 1.52 -5.95
N TRP A 212 -16.19 1.81 -4.83
CA TRP A 212 -16.19 3.14 -4.22
C TRP A 212 -14.82 3.79 -4.40
N GLY A 213 -14.73 4.70 -5.38
CA GLY A 213 -13.54 5.50 -5.59
C GLY A 213 -13.43 6.61 -4.53
N TYR A 214 -12.32 6.68 -3.82
CA TYR A 214 -11.96 7.83 -2.99
C TYR A 214 -10.78 8.57 -3.61
N ARG A 215 -10.63 9.87 -3.34
CA ARG A 215 -9.45 10.63 -3.79
C ARG A 215 -8.58 11.03 -2.60
N ASN A 216 -7.28 11.15 -2.82
CA ASN A 216 -6.32 11.51 -1.78
C ASN A 216 -6.14 13.03 -1.64
N VAL A 217 -5.00 13.45 -1.06
CA VAL A 217 -4.71 14.86 -0.80
C VAL A 217 -4.40 15.69 -2.05
N TRP A 218 -4.07 15.03 -3.17
CA TRP A 218 -3.63 15.67 -4.40
C TRP A 218 -4.76 15.92 -5.39
N TYR A 219 -5.84 15.18 -5.27
CA TYR A 219 -7.00 15.31 -6.15
C TYR A 219 -8.28 15.27 -5.32
N ARG A 220 -9.25 16.13 -5.62
CA ARG A 220 -10.47 16.29 -4.80
C ARG A 220 -11.69 16.11 -5.67
N PHE A 221 -12.76 15.56 -5.10
CA PHE A 221 -14.07 15.56 -5.76
C PHE A 221 -14.70 16.94 -5.67
N ASP A 222 -15.35 17.37 -6.75
CA ASP A 222 -16.41 18.37 -6.60
C ASP A 222 -17.61 17.74 -5.89
N THR A 223 -18.35 18.53 -5.11
CA THR A 223 -19.51 18.02 -4.35
C THR A 223 -20.58 17.40 -5.26
N SER A 224 -20.68 17.85 -6.52
CA SER A 224 -21.60 17.31 -7.52
C SER A 224 -21.21 15.92 -8.07
N GLU A 225 -19.96 15.51 -7.93
CA GLU A 225 -19.48 14.19 -8.40
C GLU A 225 -19.70 13.08 -7.37
N VAL A 226 -20.09 13.44 -6.16
CA VAL A 226 -20.13 12.55 -5.00
C VAL A 226 -21.43 11.75 -4.97
N THR A 227 -21.29 10.46 -4.69
CA THR A 227 -22.44 9.56 -4.53
C THR A 227 -22.67 9.18 -3.07
N HIS A 228 -21.59 9.14 -2.28
CA HIS A 228 -21.61 8.72 -0.88
C HIS A 228 -20.75 9.66 -0.05
N ILE A 229 -21.26 10.03 1.12
CA ILE A 229 -20.61 10.95 2.05
C ILE A 229 -20.54 10.28 3.41
N VAL A 230 -19.33 10.15 3.95
CA VAL A 230 -19.10 9.63 5.30
C VAL A 230 -18.78 10.81 6.23
N PRO A 231 -19.57 11.04 7.30
CA PRO A 231 -19.31 12.11 8.25
C PRO A 231 -18.16 11.79 9.20
N SER A 232 -17.26 12.75 9.39
CA SER A 232 -16.16 12.71 10.35
C SER A 232 -16.40 13.70 11.48
N SER A 233 -16.31 13.22 12.72
CA SER A 233 -16.32 14.07 13.92
C SER A 233 -14.93 14.65 14.22
N LEU A 234 -14.83 15.60 15.16
CA LEU A 234 -13.51 16.06 15.64
C LEU A 234 -12.68 14.92 16.25
N SER A 235 -13.33 13.98 16.94
CA SER A 235 -12.66 12.83 17.51
C SER A 235 -12.10 11.91 16.42
N SER A 236 -12.86 11.71 15.33
CA SER A 236 -12.43 10.93 14.17
C SER A 236 -11.22 11.56 13.49
N LEU A 237 -11.25 12.88 13.26
CA LEU A 237 -10.14 13.63 12.68
C LEU A 237 -8.88 13.58 13.56
N GLY A 238 -9.02 13.75 14.88
CA GLY A 238 -7.91 13.64 15.82
C GLY A 238 -7.32 12.23 15.90
N SER A 239 -8.18 11.20 15.82
CA SER A 239 -7.76 9.80 15.81
C SER A 239 -6.97 9.46 14.54
N LEU A 240 -7.42 9.94 13.37
CA LEU A 240 -6.69 9.80 12.11
C LEU A 240 -5.29 10.40 12.18
N ASP A 241 -5.18 11.64 12.69
CA ASP A 241 -3.88 12.31 12.83
C ASP A 241 -2.95 11.57 13.79
N ARG A 242 -3.47 11.18 14.96
CA ARG A 242 -2.67 10.46 15.95
C ARG A 242 -2.25 9.08 15.44
N MET A 243 -3.14 8.35 14.77
CA MET A 243 -2.82 7.07 14.14
C MET A 243 -1.70 7.25 13.12
N PHE A 244 -1.78 8.27 12.26
CA PHE A 244 -0.74 8.51 11.25
C PHE A 244 0.61 8.82 11.89
N MET A 245 0.64 9.79 12.80
CA MET A 245 1.87 10.26 13.45
C MET A 245 2.52 9.21 14.35
N THR A 246 1.75 8.26 14.88
CA THR A 246 2.27 7.20 15.77
C THR A 246 2.82 6.02 14.99
N ASN A 247 2.23 5.69 13.84
CA ASN A 247 2.50 4.44 13.15
C ASN A 247 3.39 4.60 11.91
N PHE A 248 3.33 5.72 11.20
CA PHE A 248 4.11 5.94 9.97
C PHE A 248 5.36 6.79 10.22
N GLU A 249 6.20 6.40 11.18
CA GLU A 249 7.38 7.15 11.62
C GLU A 249 8.31 7.47 10.44
N SER A 250 8.57 6.48 9.57
CA SER A 250 9.39 6.61 8.37
C SER A 250 8.82 7.55 7.30
N GLN A 251 7.55 7.95 7.42
CA GLN A 251 6.81 8.73 6.41
C GLN A 251 6.33 10.09 6.94
N THR A 252 6.71 10.46 8.17
CA THR A 252 6.29 11.72 8.79
C THR A 252 6.88 12.95 8.08
N SER A 253 8.07 12.82 7.50
CA SER A 253 8.67 13.75 6.55
C SER A 253 8.48 13.20 5.14
N ALA A 254 7.47 13.70 4.43
CA ALA A 254 7.15 13.19 3.09
C ALA A 254 8.30 13.44 2.10
N GLU A 255 8.71 12.39 1.38
CA GLU A 255 9.69 12.51 0.29
C GLU A 255 9.17 13.41 -0.86
N PHE A 256 7.84 13.47 -1.01
CA PHE A 256 7.13 14.33 -1.98
C PHE A 256 6.08 15.19 -1.25
N PRO A 257 6.46 16.35 -0.66
CA PRO A 257 5.53 17.18 0.09
C PRO A 257 4.45 17.77 -0.82
N SER A 258 3.24 17.95 -0.27
CA SER A 258 2.19 18.65 -1.00
C SER A 258 2.49 20.13 -1.11
N TYR A 259 2.22 20.72 -2.27
CA TYR A 259 2.34 22.16 -2.48
C TYR A 259 1.48 22.96 -1.48
N GLU A 260 0.45 22.33 -0.91
CA GLU A 260 -0.47 22.95 0.06
C GLU A 260 -0.02 22.82 1.52
N LEU A 261 0.88 21.87 1.81
CA LEU A 261 1.35 21.65 3.17
C LEU A 261 2.72 20.94 3.18
N ASP A 262 3.69 21.65 3.73
CA ASP A 262 4.95 21.07 4.21
C ASP A 262 4.72 20.45 5.60
N GLY A 263 4.41 19.17 5.64
CA GLY A 263 4.07 18.43 6.86
C GLY A 263 3.33 17.12 6.60
N PRO A 264 2.89 16.42 7.67
CA PRO A 264 2.27 15.11 7.54
C PRO A 264 0.94 15.18 6.78
N PHE A 265 0.72 14.23 5.86
CA PHE A 265 -0.50 14.19 5.05
C PHE A 265 -1.77 14.02 5.86
N SER A 266 -1.71 13.50 7.08
CA SER A 266 -2.87 13.44 7.98
C SER A 266 -3.49 14.82 8.24
N LYS A 267 -2.65 15.85 8.38
CA LYS A 267 -3.11 17.22 8.58
C LYS A 267 -3.78 17.77 7.33
N LEU A 268 -3.21 17.48 6.16
CA LEU A 268 -3.80 17.89 4.88
C LEU A 268 -5.14 17.16 4.63
N ALA A 269 -5.19 15.85 4.87
CA ALA A 269 -6.42 15.06 4.79
C ALA A 269 -7.51 15.63 5.73
N ALA A 270 -7.16 15.97 6.98
CA ALA A 270 -8.12 16.59 7.90
C ALA A 270 -8.62 17.95 7.41
N ARG A 271 -7.75 18.79 6.83
CA ARG A 271 -8.15 20.07 6.22
C ARG A 271 -9.13 19.87 5.07
N ILE A 272 -8.85 18.92 4.19
CA ILE A 272 -9.70 18.58 3.04
C ILE A 272 -11.09 18.13 3.53
N GLN A 273 -11.15 17.25 4.53
CA GLN A 273 -12.43 16.81 5.07
C GLN A 273 -13.24 17.98 5.66
N VAL A 274 -12.58 18.91 6.37
CA VAL A 274 -13.23 20.12 6.91
C VAL A 274 -13.70 21.05 5.79
N GLU A 275 -12.95 21.16 4.69
CA GLU A 275 -13.35 21.94 3.51
C GLU A 275 -14.57 21.34 2.82
N GLN A 276 -14.58 20.02 2.59
CA GLN A 276 -15.73 19.30 2.05
C GLN A 276 -16.98 19.53 2.92
N TYR A 277 -16.83 19.48 4.24
CA TYR A 277 -17.91 19.85 5.17
C TYR A 277 -18.40 21.29 4.98
N LYS A 278 -17.50 22.27 4.83
CA LYS A 278 -17.89 23.66 4.59
C LYS A 278 -18.68 23.82 3.29
N ASN A 279 -18.24 23.15 2.23
CA ASN A 279 -18.91 23.22 0.92
C ASN A 279 -20.35 22.71 1.01
N LEU A 280 -20.55 21.51 1.58
CA LEU A 280 -21.90 20.96 1.72
C LEU A 280 -22.77 21.78 2.69
N LYS A 281 -22.17 22.36 3.72
CA LYS A 281 -22.87 23.24 4.67
C LYS A 281 -23.40 24.53 4.04
N VAL A 282 -22.77 25.05 2.99
CA VAL A 282 -23.32 26.18 2.22
C VAL A 282 -24.64 25.77 1.57
N CYS A 283 -24.71 24.55 1.00
CA CYS A 283 -25.90 24.06 0.32
C CYS A 283 -27.05 23.70 1.27
N LEU A 284 -26.75 22.96 2.35
CA LEU A 284 -27.79 22.45 3.28
C LEU A 284 -28.14 23.44 4.40
N GLY A 285 -27.27 24.41 4.65
CA GLY A 285 -27.44 25.40 5.71
C GLY A 285 -27.03 24.88 7.10
N ARG A 286 -26.69 25.83 7.98
CA ARG A 286 -26.23 25.53 9.35
C ARG A 286 -27.27 24.76 10.17
N ARG A 287 -28.55 25.13 10.05
CA ARG A 287 -29.66 24.55 10.81
C ARG A 287 -29.81 23.05 10.56
N TRP A 288 -29.67 22.63 9.29
CA TRP A 288 -29.75 21.23 8.90
C TRP A 288 -28.76 20.36 9.67
N PHE A 289 -27.52 20.82 9.81
CA PHE A 289 -26.51 20.10 10.60
C PHE A 289 -26.76 20.20 12.11
N GLN A 290 -27.08 21.38 12.64
CA GLN A 290 -27.16 21.60 14.10
C GLN A 290 -28.40 21.00 14.75
N GLU A 291 -29.52 20.98 14.03
CA GLU A 291 -30.81 20.49 14.52
C GLU A 291 -31.17 19.13 13.91
N HIS A 292 -30.25 18.46 13.21
CA HIS A 292 -30.51 17.15 12.63
C HIS A 292 -30.94 16.16 13.72
N THR A 293 -31.88 15.28 13.42
CA THR A 293 -32.29 14.17 14.30
C THR A 293 -31.11 13.25 14.71
N SER A 294 -30.14 13.04 13.82
CA SER A 294 -28.97 12.19 14.05
C SER A 294 -27.88 12.93 14.81
N ALA A 295 -27.47 12.39 15.97
CA ALA A 295 -26.37 12.92 16.75
C ALA A 295 -25.03 12.90 15.98
N LEU A 296 -24.83 11.90 15.12
CA LEU A 296 -23.64 11.79 14.27
C LEU A 296 -23.54 12.99 13.32
N ILE A 297 -24.64 13.38 12.67
CA ILE A 297 -24.67 14.52 11.76
C ILE A 297 -24.44 15.85 12.49
N ARG A 298 -25.00 16.00 13.70
CA ARG A 298 -24.72 17.18 14.56
C ARG A 298 -23.24 17.26 14.95
N ALA A 299 -22.61 16.11 15.20
CA ALA A 299 -21.21 16.02 15.58
C ALA A 299 -20.24 16.27 14.41
N THR A 300 -20.66 16.06 13.15
CA THR A 300 -19.84 16.21 11.94
C THR A 300 -19.08 17.53 11.87
N LYS A 301 -17.77 17.46 11.63
CA LYS A 301 -16.88 18.60 11.36
C LYS A 301 -15.97 18.39 10.14
N GLY A 302 -15.92 17.17 9.60
CA GLY A 302 -15.35 16.86 8.29
C GLY A 302 -16.26 15.90 7.54
N LEU A 303 -16.09 15.81 6.22
CA LEU A 303 -16.76 14.83 5.37
C LEU A 303 -15.70 14.08 4.56
N VAL A 304 -15.95 12.81 4.26
CA VAL A 304 -15.18 12.03 3.28
C VAL A 304 -16.10 11.71 2.11
N TYR A 305 -15.66 12.06 0.90
CA TYR A 305 -16.40 11.86 -0.32
C TYR A 305 -15.99 10.59 -1.06
N PHE A 306 -16.98 9.85 -1.56
CA PHE A 306 -16.80 8.67 -2.39
C PHE A 306 -17.67 8.74 -3.65
N LYS A 307 -17.14 8.18 -4.74
CA LYS A 307 -17.85 7.97 -6.00
C LYS A 307 -18.07 6.48 -6.23
N GLU A 308 -19.32 6.05 -6.15
CA GLU A 308 -19.76 4.71 -6.50
C GLU A 308 -19.77 4.57 -8.01
N MET A 309 -19.21 3.46 -8.48
CA MET A 309 -19.13 3.06 -9.87
C MET A 309 -19.40 1.57 -9.95
N THR A 310 -20.01 1.16 -11.05
CA THR A 310 -20.01 -0.23 -11.51
C THR A 310 -18.63 -0.59 -12.08
N VAL A 311 -18.33 -1.89 -12.18
CA VAL A 311 -17.08 -2.37 -12.82
C VAL A 311 -16.93 -1.85 -14.26
N PRO A 312 -17.98 -1.83 -15.12
CA PRO A 312 -17.87 -1.23 -16.45
C PRO A 312 -17.58 0.28 -16.46
N GLU A 313 -18.11 1.05 -15.50
CA GLU A 313 -17.81 2.48 -15.39
C GLU A 313 -16.35 2.72 -14.97
N LEU A 314 -15.86 1.93 -14.01
CA LEU A 314 -14.45 1.94 -13.62
C LEU A 314 -13.54 1.59 -14.80
N GLU A 315 -13.89 0.55 -15.57
CA GLU A 315 -13.15 0.15 -16.77
C GLU A 315 -13.09 1.27 -17.81
N LYS A 316 -14.22 1.93 -18.08
CA LYS A 316 -14.27 3.06 -19.01
C LYS A 316 -13.32 4.18 -18.57
N PHE A 317 -13.30 4.49 -17.28
CA PHE A 317 -12.39 5.48 -16.71
C PHE A 317 -10.92 5.05 -16.82
N SER A 318 -10.59 3.82 -16.42
CA SER A 318 -9.23 3.25 -16.49
C SER A 318 -8.68 3.26 -17.91
N ARG A 319 -9.51 2.90 -18.91
CA ARG A 319 -9.14 2.94 -20.34
C ARG A 319 -8.91 4.37 -20.84
N ALA A 320 -9.78 5.32 -20.46
CA ALA A 320 -9.64 6.71 -20.88
C ALA A 320 -8.33 7.34 -20.37
N LEU A 321 -7.93 7.00 -19.15
CA LEU A 321 -6.64 7.41 -18.60
C LEU A 321 -5.48 6.79 -19.34
N ARG A 322 -5.55 5.50 -19.64
CA ARG A 322 -4.52 4.78 -20.39
C ARG A 322 -4.28 5.40 -21.76
N SER A 323 -5.36 5.69 -22.49
CA SER A 323 -5.26 6.36 -23.79
C SER A 323 -4.64 7.76 -23.72
N ARG A 324 -4.80 8.49 -22.61
CA ARG A 324 -4.13 9.77 -22.40
C ARG A 324 -2.65 9.59 -22.09
N ALA A 325 -2.29 8.62 -21.27
CA ALA A 325 -0.90 8.33 -20.94
C ALA A 325 -0.10 7.83 -22.15
N GLU A 326 -0.72 7.05 -23.05
CA GLU A 326 -0.10 6.53 -24.28
C GLU A 326 0.02 7.57 -25.41
N GLN A 327 -0.60 8.76 -25.27
CA GLN A 327 -0.54 9.86 -26.24
C GLN A 327 0.62 10.84 -26.01
N TYR A 328 1.38 10.66 -24.92
CA TYR A 328 2.57 11.43 -24.57
C TYR A 328 3.82 10.55 -24.60
#